data_AF-A0A0H3CEZ3-F1
#
_entry.id   AF-A0A0H3CEZ3-F1
#
_cell.length_a   1.000
_cell.length_b   1.000
_cell.length_c   1.000
_cell.angle_alpha   90.00
_cell.angle_beta   90.00
_cell.angle_gamma   90.00
#
_symmetry.space_group_name_H-M   'P 1'
#
loop_
_entity.id
_entity.type
_entity.pdbx_description
1 polymer ?
#
loop_
_entity_poly.entity_id
_entity_poly.type
_entity_poly.pdbx_seq_one_letter_code
_entity_poly.pdbx_strand_id
1 'polypeptide(L)'
;MTLSLPVREENYRYKQIYLSRLMKLNAPLQARGEGVLMIDSDLNLLKMPEIKIADMHLYSSFRQGKMIAKLDGAPVEKVPAYYKDMVRPYLVDHVNSAFLAATKKTWRRICPLWLALFQDTWELMDDSQPPTDQLPLTALLDMLDLKTVNLGDWVNWPVSKKIGGQEAVIPKEVIGAHGGFPLSEWQKYIKSADNKLLFKGQDYTRKVRYLTDEEKKNQ
;
A
#
# COMPACT_ATOMS: atom_id res chain seq x y z
N MET A 1 -23.84 -4.34 6.72
CA MET A 1 -23.86 -2.87 6.78
C MET A 1 -23.14 -2.37 5.55
N THR A 2 -23.85 -1.71 4.64
CA THR A 2 -23.27 -1.13 3.42
C THR A 2 -22.65 0.21 3.82
N LEU A 3 -21.33 0.37 3.65
CA LEU A 3 -20.64 1.62 3.96
C LEU A 3 -21.12 2.72 3.02
N SER A 4 -21.79 3.74 3.55
CA SER A 4 -21.93 5.03 2.89
C SER A 4 -20.59 5.78 3.01
N LEU A 5 -19.92 5.98 1.88
CA LEU A 5 -18.64 6.70 1.84
C LEU A 5 -18.90 8.22 1.78
N PRO A 6 -18.16 9.06 2.54
CA PRO A 6 -18.29 10.50 2.44
C PRO A 6 -17.91 10.98 1.03
N VAL A 7 -18.72 11.90 0.51
CA VAL A 7 -18.57 12.45 -0.83
C VAL A 7 -17.71 13.71 -0.73
N ARG A 8 -16.48 13.65 -1.28
CA ARG A 8 -15.74 14.88 -1.61
C ARG A 8 -16.34 15.54 -2.84
N GLU A 9 -16.13 16.85 -2.96
CA GLU A 9 -16.56 17.66 -4.12
C GLU A 9 -16.22 16.98 -5.45
N GLU A 10 -17.09 17.15 -6.46
CA GLU A 10 -16.92 16.51 -7.77
C GLU A 10 -15.59 16.86 -8.45
N ASN A 11 -15.06 18.05 -8.19
CA ASN A 11 -13.82 18.56 -8.78
C ASN A 11 -12.55 18.10 -8.04
N TYR A 12 -12.67 17.25 -7.02
CA TYR A 12 -11.49 16.77 -6.29
C TYR A 12 -10.58 15.95 -7.20
N ARG A 13 -9.37 16.46 -7.46
CA ARG A 13 -8.38 15.90 -8.39
C ARG A 13 -8.08 14.41 -8.14
N TYR A 14 -8.08 13.97 -6.90
CA TYR A 14 -7.74 12.59 -6.53
C TYR A 14 -8.94 11.76 -6.02
N LYS A 15 -10.17 12.14 -6.40
CA LYS A 15 -11.42 11.48 -5.97
C LYS A 15 -11.38 9.96 -6.09
N GLN A 16 -10.91 9.42 -7.22
CA GLN A 16 -10.86 7.96 -7.43
C GLN A 16 -9.85 7.26 -6.50
N ILE A 17 -8.69 7.89 -6.27
CA ILE A 17 -7.69 7.34 -5.34
C ILE A 17 -8.27 7.34 -3.92
N TYR A 18 -8.91 8.43 -3.52
CA TYR A 18 -9.54 8.55 -2.21
C TYR A 18 -10.63 7.49 -2.00
N LEU A 19 -11.56 7.33 -2.93
CA LEU A 19 -12.61 6.32 -2.86
C LEU A 19 -12.03 4.89 -2.83
N SER A 20 -11.04 4.61 -3.68
CA SER A 20 -10.33 3.32 -3.68
C SER A 20 -9.71 3.01 -2.32
N ARG A 21 -9.13 4.02 -1.66
CA ARG A 21 -8.56 3.86 -0.32
C ARG A 21 -9.64 3.61 0.71
N LEU A 22 -10.74 4.36 0.73
CA LEU A 22 -11.85 4.09 1.65
C LEU A 22 -12.39 2.66 1.53
N MET A 23 -12.48 2.13 0.30
CA MET A 23 -12.86 0.73 0.07
C MET A 23 -11.79 -0.23 0.64
N LYS A 24 -10.51 -0.02 0.31
CA LYS A 24 -9.38 -0.82 0.83
C LYS A 24 -9.41 -0.92 2.35
N LEU A 25 -9.57 0.21 3.04
CA LEU A 25 -9.54 0.30 4.51
C LEU A 25 -10.63 -0.54 5.19
N ASN A 26 -11.75 -0.80 4.51
CA ASN A 26 -12.87 -1.57 5.04
C ASN A 26 -12.94 -3.01 4.52
N ALA A 27 -12.24 -3.31 3.42
CA ALA A 27 -12.31 -4.61 2.76
C ALA A 27 -12.02 -5.81 3.69
N PRO A 28 -11.04 -5.74 4.62
CA PRO A 28 -10.74 -6.86 5.51
C PRO A 28 -11.92 -7.29 6.38
N LEU A 29 -12.82 -6.37 6.73
CA LEU A 29 -13.99 -6.67 7.57
C LEU A 29 -15.03 -7.54 6.84
N GLN A 30 -15.02 -7.53 5.51
CA GLN A 30 -15.94 -8.30 4.66
C GLN A 30 -15.42 -9.72 4.37
N ALA A 31 -14.18 -10.03 4.73
CA ALA A 31 -13.59 -11.35 4.51
C ALA A 31 -14.34 -12.43 5.31
N ARG A 32 -14.48 -13.63 4.74
CA ARG A 32 -15.14 -14.77 5.40
C ARG A 32 -14.24 -15.50 6.40
N GLY A 33 -12.95 -15.60 6.11
CA GLY A 33 -11.99 -16.31 6.94
C GLY A 33 -11.50 -15.51 8.16
N GLU A 34 -10.99 -16.22 9.16
CA GLU A 34 -10.37 -15.62 10.35
C GLU A 34 -9.00 -15.02 10.04
N GLY A 35 -8.26 -15.61 9.11
CA GLY A 35 -7.06 -15.02 8.55
C GLY A 35 -7.35 -14.21 7.30
N VAL A 36 -6.87 -12.97 7.28
CA VAL A 36 -7.13 -12.07 6.17
C VAL A 36 -5.81 -11.48 5.69
N LEU A 37 -5.48 -11.82 4.44
CA LEU A 37 -4.43 -11.19 3.64
C LEU A 37 -5.07 -10.14 2.72
N MET A 38 -4.68 -8.89 2.89
CA MET A 38 -5.02 -7.78 2.02
C MET A 38 -3.81 -7.40 1.17
N ILE A 39 -3.98 -7.38 -0.15
CA ILE A 39 -2.96 -6.96 -1.11
C ILE A 39 -3.49 -5.83 -1.99
N ASP A 40 -2.60 -4.93 -2.40
CA ASP A 40 -2.92 -3.95 -3.44
C ASP A 40 -3.13 -4.65 -4.78
N SER A 41 -4.01 -4.10 -5.62
CA SER A 41 -4.37 -4.70 -6.91
C SER A 41 -3.24 -4.70 -7.94
N ASP A 42 -2.19 -3.90 -7.73
CA ASP A 42 -0.98 -3.86 -8.57
C ASP A 42 0.17 -4.73 -8.01
N LEU A 43 -0.08 -5.47 -6.93
CA LEU A 43 0.85 -6.46 -6.38
C LEU A 43 0.57 -7.84 -6.99
N ASN A 44 1.51 -8.35 -7.76
CA ASN A 44 1.44 -9.71 -8.29
C ASN A 44 1.94 -10.69 -7.22
N LEU A 45 1.07 -11.60 -6.78
CA LEU A 45 1.44 -12.68 -5.88
C LEU A 45 2.07 -13.82 -6.68
N LEU A 46 3.37 -14.00 -6.52
CA LEU A 46 4.17 -15.00 -7.24
C LEU A 46 4.16 -16.36 -6.55
N LYS A 47 3.97 -16.36 -5.23
CA LYS A 47 3.92 -17.55 -4.37
C LYS A 47 2.90 -17.34 -3.27
N MET A 48 2.25 -18.42 -2.84
CA MET A 48 1.39 -18.34 -1.66
C MET A 48 2.23 -18.14 -0.40
N PRO A 49 1.95 -17.09 0.40
CA PRO A 49 2.68 -16.84 1.62
C PRO A 49 2.21 -17.77 2.73
N GLU A 50 3.14 -18.43 3.41
CA GLU A 50 2.86 -19.21 4.61
C GLU A 50 3.07 -18.34 5.85
N ILE A 51 1.99 -17.73 6.35
CA ILE A 51 2.05 -16.83 7.51
C ILE A 51 1.24 -17.44 8.65
N LYS A 52 1.91 -17.76 9.76
CA LYS A 52 1.27 -18.11 11.03
C LYS A 52 0.80 -16.84 11.72
N ILE A 53 -0.36 -16.36 11.29
CA ILE A 53 -0.97 -15.16 11.86
C ILE A 53 -1.42 -15.40 13.31
N ALA A 54 -1.14 -14.42 14.17
CA ALA A 54 -1.59 -14.40 15.55
C ALA A 54 -2.53 -13.21 15.79
N ASP A 55 -3.41 -13.35 16.77
CA ASP A 55 -4.22 -12.25 17.27
C ASP A 55 -3.33 -11.09 17.71
N MET A 56 -3.80 -9.86 17.52
CA MET A 56 -3.09 -8.64 17.92
C MET A 56 -1.75 -8.43 17.21
N HIS A 57 -1.52 -9.11 16.09
CA HIS A 57 -0.35 -8.90 15.23
C HIS A 57 -0.76 -8.37 13.86
N LEU A 58 0.02 -7.42 13.34
CA LEU A 58 -0.01 -6.99 11.94
C LEU A 58 1.29 -7.40 11.25
N TYR A 59 1.17 -8.16 10.17
CA TYR A 59 2.29 -8.64 9.38
C TYR A 59 2.37 -7.83 8.09
N SER A 60 3.53 -7.26 7.80
CA SER A 60 3.73 -6.43 6.61
C SER A 60 5.20 -6.31 6.22
N SER A 61 5.47 -5.64 5.11
CA SER A 61 6.80 -5.15 4.74
C SER A 61 7.01 -3.79 5.39
N PHE A 62 8.02 -3.69 6.26
CA PHE A 62 8.46 -2.41 6.83
C PHE A 62 9.71 -1.96 6.09
N ARG A 63 9.69 -0.71 5.62
CA ARG A 63 10.70 -0.18 4.69
C ARG A 63 11.42 0.98 5.29
N GLN A 64 12.71 1.04 4.96
CA GLN A 64 13.59 2.10 5.38
C GLN A 64 13.19 3.46 4.75
N GLY A 65 12.81 4.45 5.57
CA GLY A 65 12.56 5.84 5.15
C GLY A 65 11.53 6.58 6.00
N LYS A 66 11.41 7.90 5.81
CA LYS A 66 10.50 8.76 6.60
C LYS A 66 9.17 8.95 5.88
N MET A 67 8.09 8.34 6.40
CA MET A 67 6.75 8.53 5.82
C MET A 67 6.23 9.96 6.02
N ILE A 68 6.67 10.62 7.09
CA ILE A 68 6.30 12.01 7.40
C ILE A 68 6.73 13.00 6.31
N ALA A 69 7.71 12.66 5.45
CA ALA A 69 8.13 13.50 4.33
C ALA A 69 6.99 13.79 3.33
N LYS A 70 5.89 13.02 3.38
CA LYS A 70 4.67 13.35 2.62
C LYS A 70 4.01 14.64 3.12
N LEU A 71 4.25 15.06 4.35
CA LEU A 71 3.73 16.29 4.89
C LEU A 71 4.68 17.49 4.66
N ASP A 72 5.81 17.28 3.98
CA ASP A 72 6.77 18.35 3.72
C ASP A 72 6.11 19.44 2.86
N GLY A 73 6.12 20.68 3.37
CA GLY A 73 5.50 21.83 2.71
C GLY A 73 4.01 22.01 2.97
N ALA A 74 3.37 21.10 3.72
CA ALA A 74 2.00 21.33 4.19
C ALA A 74 1.99 22.43 5.28
N PRO A 75 1.01 23.35 5.28
CA PRO A 75 0.84 24.31 6.38
C PRO A 75 0.68 23.58 7.72
N VAL A 76 1.31 24.09 8.78
CA VAL A 76 1.36 23.42 10.09
C VAL A 76 -0.04 23.22 10.66
N GLU A 77 -0.95 24.17 10.42
CA GLU A 77 -2.36 24.15 10.80
C GLU A 77 -3.19 23.10 10.05
N LYS A 78 -2.70 22.60 8.91
CA LYS A 78 -3.32 21.55 8.09
C LYS A 78 -2.75 20.17 8.35
N VAL A 79 -1.71 20.05 9.18
CA VAL A 79 -1.14 18.78 9.60
C VAL A 79 -1.85 18.33 10.89
N PRO A 80 -2.51 17.15 10.89
CA PRO A 80 -3.16 16.66 12.10
C PRO A 80 -2.19 16.56 13.28
N ALA A 81 -2.61 17.13 14.42
CA ALA A 81 -1.73 17.31 15.58
C ALA A 81 -1.17 15.98 16.12
N TYR A 82 -1.97 14.91 16.04
CA TYR A 82 -1.56 13.59 16.54
C TYR A 82 -0.34 13.03 15.81
N TYR A 83 0.02 13.50 14.61
CA TYR A 83 1.25 13.04 13.97
C TYR A 83 2.51 13.44 14.75
N LYS A 84 2.51 14.58 15.45
CA LYS A 84 3.72 15.12 16.11
C LYS A 84 4.36 14.17 17.13
N ASP A 85 3.52 13.42 17.84
CA ASP A 85 3.95 12.51 18.91
C ASP A 85 4.11 11.05 18.42
N MET A 86 3.85 10.77 17.15
CA MET A 86 3.99 9.44 16.58
C MET A 86 5.43 9.18 16.19
N VAL A 87 5.91 7.99 16.53
CA VAL A 87 7.30 7.60 16.32
C VAL A 87 7.50 7.06 14.91
N ARG A 88 6.67 6.10 14.48
CA ARG A 88 6.84 5.36 13.22
C ARG A 88 6.79 6.24 11.96
N PRO A 89 5.97 7.31 11.85
CA PRO A 89 5.99 8.17 10.67
C PRO A 89 7.35 8.86 10.44
N TYR A 90 8.08 9.13 11.53
CA TYR A 90 9.38 9.81 11.53
C TYR A 90 10.56 8.84 11.48
N LEU A 91 10.34 7.60 11.91
CA LEU A 91 11.36 6.56 11.91
C LEU A 91 11.56 5.94 10.54
N VAL A 92 12.62 5.13 10.51
CA VAL A 92 13.05 4.40 9.34
C VAL A 92 12.16 3.16 9.09
N ASP A 93 11.39 2.65 10.05
CA ASP A 93 10.54 1.45 9.86
C ASP A 93 9.06 1.79 9.63
N HIS A 94 8.73 2.49 8.55
CA HIS A 94 7.33 2.72 8.19
C HIS A 94 6.72 1.50 7.47
N VAL A 95 5.42 1.31 7.64
CA VAL A 95 4.69 0.20 7.04
C VAL A 95 4.35 0.45 5.58
N ASN A 96 4.52 -0.57 4.73
CA ASN A 96 3.99 -0.58 3.38
C ASN A 96 2.66 -1.32 3.31
N SER A 97 1.59 -0.59 3.02
CA SER A 97 0.23 -1.12 3.04
C SER A 97 -0.17 -1.96 1.83
N ALA A 98 0.75 -2.23 0.89
CA ALA A 98 0.46 -3.05 -0.29
C ALA A 98 0.36 -4.56 0.02
N PHE A 99 0.91 -5.00 1.16
CA PHE A 99 0.78 -6.37 1.65
C PHE A 99 0.58 -6.34 3.17
N LEU A 100 -0.60 -6.71 3.63
CA LEU A 100 -0.97 -6.69 5.04
C LEU A 100 -1.71 -7.98 5.39
N ALA A 101 -1.22 -8.70 6.40
CA ALA A 101 -1.89 -9.88 6.93
C ALA A 101 -2.15 -9.71 8.42
N ALA A 102 -3.35 -10.09 8.87
CA ALA A 102 -3.73 -10.12 10.27
C ALA A 102 -4.98 -11.00 10.46
N THR A 103 -5.33 -11.29 11.72
CA THR A 103 -6.61 -11.93 12.03
C THR A 103 -7.77 -10.95 11.87
N LYS A 104 -8.98 -11.45 11.58
CA LYS A 104 -10.20 -10.65 11.47
C LYS A 104 -10.48 -9.88 12.76
N LYS A 105 -10.15 -10.45 13.92
CA LYS A 105 -10.19 -9.78 15.22
C LYS A 105 -9.25 -8.57 15.28
N THR A 106 -8.02 -8.69 14.79
CA THR A 106 -7.10 -7.57 14.66
C THR A 106 -7.63 -6.52 13.68
N TRP A 107 -8.16 -6.92 12.53
CA TRP A 107 -8.75 -6.00 11.55
C TRP A 107 -9.93 -5.19 12.10
N ARG A 108 -10.77 -5.76 12.97
CA ARG A 108 -11.84 -5.02 13.67
C ARG A 108 -11.33 -3.88 14.54
N ARG A 109 -10.07 -3.94 15.02
CA ARG A 109 -9.42 -2.84 15.75
C ARG A 109 -8.75 -1.84 14.81
N ILE A 110 -8.11 -2.33 13.75
CA ILE A 110 -7.36 -1.51 12.80
C ILE A 110 -8.30 -0.69 11.91
N CYS A 111 -9.25 -1.32 11.23
CA CYS A 111 -10.04 -0.70 10.16
C CYS A 111 -10.78 0.57 10.59
N PRO A 112 -11.50 0.62 11.73
CA PRO A 112 -12.24 1.83 12.12
C PRO A 112 -11.30 3.02 12.39
N LEU A 113 -10.21 2.79 13.12
CA LEU A 113 -9.24 3.85 13.43
C LEU A 113 -8.47 4.28 12.19
N TRP A 114 -8.07 3.32 11.35
CA TRP A 114 -7.35 3.62 10.11
C TRP A 114 -8.21 4.45 9.15
N LEU A 115 -9.51 4.14 9.05
CA LEU A 115 -10.47 4.92 8.29
C LEU A 115 -10.61 6.35 8.84
N ALA A 116 -10.80 6.50 10.15
CA ALA A 116 -10.94 7.81 10.78
C ALA A 116 -9.69 8.69 10.57
N LEU A 117 -8.49 8.15 10.83
CA LEU A 117 -7.24 8.88 10.63
C LEU A 117 -7.01 9.21 9.15
N PHE A 118 -7.36 8.31 8.23
CA PHE A 118 -7.26 8.58 6.80
C PHE A 118 -8.17 9.74 6.38
N GLN A 119 -9.45 9.71 6.78
CA GLN A 119 -10.41 10.76 6.46
C GLN A 119 -9.95 12.10 7.01
N ASP A 120 -9.65 12.17 8.30
CA ASP A 120 -9.19 13.39 8.97
C ASP A 120 -7.91 13.96 8.36
N THR A 121 -6.91 13.09 8.10
CA THR A 121 -5.67 13.51 7.44
C THR A 121 -5.94 14.16 6.10
N TRP A 122 -6.71 13.50 5.25
CA TRP A 122 -6.88 14.02 3.90
C TRP A 122 -7.83 15.20 3.89
N GLU A 123 -8.88 15.25 4.71
CA GLU A 123 -9.80 16.40 4.83
C GLU A 123 -9.09 17.69 5.22
N LEU A 124 -8.04 17.63 6.04
CA LEU A 124 -7.24 18.79 6.42
C LEU A 124 -6.16 19.14 5.39
N MET A 125 -5.63 18.15 4.68
CA MET A 125 -4.54 18.36 3.72
C MET A 125 -5.00 18.92 2.38
N ASP A 126 -4.19 19.83 1.84
CA ASP A 126 -4.38 20.35 0.48
C ASP A 126 -4.12 19.29 -0.59
N ASP A 127 -4.77 19.44 -1.74
CA ASP A 127 -4.68 18.57 -2.92
C ASP A 127 -3.34 18.68 -3.69
N SER A 128 -2.29 19.08 -2.98
CA SER A 128 -0.91 19.15 -3.47
C SER A 128 -0.31 17.78 -3.78
N GLN A 129 -0.88 16.71 -3.22
CA GLN A 129 -0.44 15.33 -3.43
C GLN A 129 -1.61 14.33 -3.38
N PRO A 130 -1.45 13.15 -4.01
CA PRO A 130 -2.45 12.10 -3.94
C PRO A 130 -2.58 11.51 -2.53
N PRO A 131 -3.81 11.16 -2.09
CA PRO A 131 -4.04 10.59 -0.78
C PRO A 131 -3.39 9.22 -0.66
N THR A 132 -2.79 8.96 0.51
CA THR A 132 -2.16 7.71 0.88
C THR A 132 -2.72 7.18 2.19
N ASP A 133 -2.91 5.87 2.24
CA ASP A 133 -3.32 5.12 3.42
C ASP A 133 -2.13 4.78 4.34
N GLN A 134 -0.90 4.76 3.81
CA GLN A 134 0.29 4.36 4.58
C GLN A 134 0.63 5.31 5.74
N LEU A 135 0.50 6.63 5.54
CA LEU A 135 0.84 7.60 6.59
C LEU A 135 -0.12 7.47 7.80
N PRO A 136 -1.45 7.49 7.61
CA PRO A 136 -2.40 7.14 8.67
C PRO A 136 -2.15 5.75 9.25
N LEU A 137 -1.79 4.76 8.42
CA LEU A 137 -1.51 3.41 8.90
C LEU A 137 -0.35 3.41 9.90
N THR A 138 0.72 4.14 9.55
CA THR A 138 1.96 4.20 10.32
C THR A 138 1.71 4.85 11.68
N ALA A 139 0.95 5.94 11.75
CA ALA A 139 0.57 6.58 13.00
C ALA A 139 -0.33 5.70 13.88
N LEU A 140 -1.33 5.03 13.29
CA LEU A 140 -2.25 4.19 14.06
C LEU A 140 -1.53 3.04 14.80
N LEU A 141 -0.42 2.55 14.24
CA LEU A 141 0.36 1.46 14.85
C LEU A 141 1.07 1.89 16.13
N ASP A 142 1.33 3.18 16.30
CA ASP A 142 1.84 3.74 17.56
C ASP A 142 0.71 3.94 18.59
N MET A 143 -0.53 4.11 18.14
CA MET A 143 -1.69 4.33 19.01
C MET A 143 -2.32 3.03 19.53
N LEU A 144 -2.17 1.93 18.80
CA LEU A 144 -2.74 0.64 19.18
C LEU A 144 -1.69 -0.26 19.85
N ASP A 145 -2.12 -0.96 20.90
CA ASP A 145 -1.38 -2.08 21.47
C ASP A 145 -1.42 -3.30 20.51
N LEU A 146 -0.61 -3.23 19.45
CA LEU A 146 -0.44 -4.23 18.41
C LEU A 146 1.04 -4.56 18.23
N LYS A 147 1.33 -5.84 18.00
CA LYS A 147 2.67 -6.27 17.58
C LYS A 147 2.80 -6.16 16.07
N THR A 148 3.85 -5.50 15.61
CA THR A 148 4.19 -5.42 14.18
C THR A 148 5.24 -6.46 13.82
N VAL A 149 4.98 -7.27 12.80
CA VAL A 149 5.90 -8.30 12.32
C VAL A 149 6.39 -7.92 10.92
N ASN A 150 7.70 -7.74 10.79
CA ASN A 150 8.32 -7.43 9.51
C ASN A 150 8.57 -8.71 8.70
N LEU A 151 7.87 -8.84 7.58
CA LEU A 151 8.02 -9.92 6.61
C LEU A 151 9.13 -9.66 5.58
N GLY A 152 9.79 -8.50 5.66
CA GLY A 152 10.84 -8.08 4.74
C GLY A 152 10.33 -7.59 3.39
N ASP A 153 11.27 -7.34 2.47
CA ASP A 153 10.97 -6.80 1.15
C ASP A 153 10.30 -7.82 0.20
N TRP A 154 10.47 -9.12 0.44
CA TRP A 154 10.07 -10.17 -0.51
C TRP A 154 8.56 -10.33 -0.69
N VAL A 155 7.75 -9.94 0.29
CA VAL A 155 6.29 -9.94 0.17
C VAL A 155 5.75 -8.75 -0.63
N ASN A 156 6.62 -7.77 -0.92
CA ASN A 156 6.26 -6.51 -1.56
C ASN A 156 7.47 -5.93 -2.30
N TRP A 157 8.00 -6.70 -3.24
CA TRP A 157 9.27 -6.41 -3.89
C TRP A 157 9.10 -5.39 -5.04
N PRO A 158 9.78 -4.23 -4.99
CA PRO A 158 9.61 -3.16 -5.99
C PRO A 158 10.48 -3.41 -7.23
N VAL A 159 9.94 -4.09 -8.23
CA VAL A 159 10.71 -4.62 -9.37
C VAL A 159 11.36 -3.52 -10.18
N SER A 160 10.61 -2.47 -10.53
CA SER A 160 11.13 -1.34 -11.28
C SER A 160 12.31 -0.64 -10.59
N LYS A 161 12.39 -0.71 -9.25
CA LYS A 161 13.50 -0.14 -8.48
C LYS A 161 14.73 -1.03 -8.38
N LYS A 162 14.53 -2.35 -8.40
CA LYS A 162 15.61 -3.33 -8.14
C LYS A 162 16.24 -3.81 -9.44
N ILE A 163 15.43 -4.11 -10.45
CA ILE A 163 15.85 -4.72 -11.72
C ILE A 163 15.14 -4.12 -12.95
N GLY A 164 14.49 -2.97 -12.81
CA GLY A 164 13.77 -2.32 -13.91
C GLY A 164 14.71 -1.84 -15.02
N GLY A 165 14.27 -1.94 -16.28
CA GLY A 165 15.00 -1.47 -17.46
C GLY A 165 15.94 -2.51 -18.09
N GLN A 166 15.97 -3.73 -17.56
CA GLN A 166 16.81 -4.82 -18.06
C GLN A 166 16.02 -6.14 -18.14
N GLU A 167 16.55 -7.09 -18.91
CA GLU A 167 16.11 -8.48 -18.85
C GLU A 167 16.68 -9.17 -17.61
N ALA A 168 15.83 -9.77 -16.79
CA ALA A 168 16.26 -10.46 -15.59
C ALA A 168 15.32 -11.61 -15.23
N VAL A 169 15.81 -12.54 -14.41
CA VAL A 169 15.00 -13.57 -13.76
C VAL A 169 14.58 -13.05 -12.38
N ILE A 170 13.34 -13.33 -11.98
CA ILE A 170 12.85 -12.94 -10.65
C ILE A 170 13.52 -13.82 -9.59
N PRO A 171 14.08 -13.25 -8.51
CA PRO A 171 14.62 -14.03 -7.40
C PRO A 171 13.56 -15.00 -6.84
N LYS A 172 13.98 -16.23 -6.53
CA LYS A 172 13.05 -17.29 -6.10
C LYS A 172 12.43 -16.99 -4.73
N GLU A 173 13.00 -16.09 -3.96
CA GLU A 173 12.54 -15.68 -2.64
C GLU A 173 11.32 -14.74 -2.72
N VAL A 174 11.08 -14.11 -3.89
CA VAL A 174 9.99 -13.14 -4.05
C VAL A 174 8.64 -13.83 -3.91
N ILE A 175 7.84 -13.31 -2.98
CA ILE A 175 6.47 -13.75 -2.71
C ILE A 175 5.48 -12.85 -3.44
N GLY A 176 5.65 -11.52 -3.31
CA GLY A 176 4.79 -10.51 -3.92
C GLY A 176 5.64 -9.45 -4.58
N ALA A 177 5.26 -9.03 -5.79
CA ALA A 177 6.06 -8.12 -6.61
C ALA A 177 5.18 -7.05 -7.29
N HIS A 178 5.60 -5.79 -7.23
CA HIS A 178 4.87 -4.66 -7.82
C HIS A 178 5.79 -3.79 -8.67
N GLY A 179 5.16 -3.02 -9.56
CA GLY A 179 5.79 -1.97 -10.35
C GLY A 179 6.79 -2.50 -11.39
N GLY A 180 6.48 -2.31 -12.67
CA GLY A 180 7.43 -2.58 -13.75
C GLY A 180 7.33 -3.96 -14.40
N PHE A 181 6.30 -4.74 -14.05
CA PHE A 181 5.92 -5.95 -14.79
C PHE A 181 5.03 -5.61 -15.98
N PRO A 182 5.48 -5.81 -17.22
CA PRO A 182 4.58 -5.74 -18.36
C PRO A 182 3.76 -7.03 -18.48
N LEU A 183 2.43 -6.88 -18.65
CA LEU A 183 1.51 -8.01 -18.85
C LEU A 183 1.92 -8.91 -20.03
N SER A 184 2.54 -8.33 -21.07
CA SER A 184 3.04 -9.06 -22.24
C SER A 184 4.12 -10.10 -21.89
N GLU A 185 4.88 -9.88 -20.82
CA GLU A 185 5.94 -10.79 -20.39
C GLU A 185 5.42 -11.86 -19.40
N TRP A 186 4.21 -11.67 -18.84
CA TRP A 186 3.67 -12.54 -17.79
C TRP A 186 3.52 -14.00 -18.24
N GLN A 187 3.18 -14.22 -19.50
CA GLN A 187 3.08 -15.56 -20.09
C GLN A 187 4.41 -16.32 -20.05
N LYS A 188 5.56 -15.63 -20.13
CA LYS A 188 6.87 -16.26 -19.97
C LYS A 188 7.05 -16.76 -18.54
N TYR A 189 6.65 -15.96 -17.54
CA TYR A 189 6.73 -16.36 -16.13
C TYR A 189 5.83 -17.56 -15.80
N ILE A 190 4.59 -17.57 -16.30
CA ILE A 190 3.67 -18.71 -16.10
C ILE A 190 4.25 -20.01 -16.67
N LYS A 191 4.90 -19.92 -17.85
CA LYS A 191 5.57 -21.09 -18.45
C LYS A 191 6.75 -21.60 -17.61
N SER A 192 7.55 -20.68 -17.07
CA SER A 192 8.63 -21.01 -16.14
C SER A 192 9.06 -19.78 -15.36
N ALA A 193 9.19 -19.92 -14.04
CA ALA A 193 9.72 -18.88 -13.15
C ALA A 193 11.20 -18.59 -13.39
N ASP A 194 11.93 -19.47 -14.08
CA ASP A 194 13.34 -19.28 -14.45
C ASP A 194 13.52 -18.47 -15.74
N ASN A 195 12.43 -18.09 -16.42
CA ASN A 195 12.50 -17.29 -17.63
C ASN A 195 12.92 -15.85 -17.34
N LYS A 196 13.78 -15.30 -18.21
CA LYS A 196 14.09 -13.88 -18.22
C LYS A 196 12.88 -13.09 -18.72
N LEU A 197 12.55 -12.02 -18.02
CA LEU A 197 11.50 -11.07 -18.38
C LEU A 197 12.12 -9.70 -18.61
N LEU A 198 11.61 -8.95 -19.58
CA LEU A 198 12.00 -7.56 -19.77
C LEU A 198 11.18 -6.64 -18.85
N PHE A 199 11.82 -6.08 -17.82
CA PHE A 199 11.12 -5.22 -16.85
C PHE A 199 11.13 -3.75 -17.26
N LYS A 200 10.03 -3.04 -16.97
CA LYS A 200 9.95 -1.60 -17.17
C LYS A 200 10.67 -0.86 -16.03
N GLY A 201 11.47 0.14 -16.41
CA GLY A 201 12.20 0.99 -15.46
C GLY A 201 11.29 1.91 -14.63
N GLN A 202 11.86 2.54 -13.60
CA GLN A 202 11.12 3.45 -12.72
C GLN A 202 10.44 4.60 -13.47
N ASP A 203 11.11 5.19 -14.46
CA ASP A 203 10.61 6.38 -15.18
C ASP A 203 9.31 6.09 -15.91
N TYR A 204 9.19 4.91 -16.51
CA TYR A 204 7.94 4.44 -17.11
C TYR A 204 6.84 4.31 -16.04
N THR A 205 7.14 3.61 -14.93
CA THR A 205 6.14 3.38 -13.87
C THR A 205 5.64 4.67 -13.20
N ARG A 206 6.48 5.72 -13.10
CA ARG A 206 6.06 7.02 -12.56
C ARG A 206 5.14 7.77 -13.51
N LYS A 207 5.42 7.73 -14.82
CA LYS A 207 4.63 8.42 -15.85
C LYS A 207 3.21 7.88 -15.95
N VAL A 208 3.01 6.57 -15.78
CA VAL A 208 1.70 5.92 -15.98
C VAL A 208 0.87 5.79 -14.69
N ARG A 209 1.45 6.02 -13.50
CA ARG A 209 0.79 5.78 -12.21
C ARG A 209 -0.47 6.62 -11.97
N TYR A 210 -0.54 7.79 -12.59
CA TYR A 210 -1.67 8.73 -12.43
C TYR A 210 -2.45 8.96 -13.72
N LEU A 211 -2.14 8.20 -14.77
CA LEU A 211 -2.91 8.23 -16.01
C LEU A 211 -4.18 7.38 -15.85
N THR A 212 -5.27 7.86 -16.43
CA THR A 212 -6.47 7.08 -16.69
C THR A 212 -6.18 5.93 -17.66
N ASP A 213 -7.07 4.94 -17.72
CA ASP A 213 -6.88 3.81 -18.63
C ASP A 213 -6.94 4.20 -20.11
N GLU A 214 -7.61 5.32 -20.45
CA GLU A 214 -7.56 5.91 -21.79
C GLU A 214 -6.21 6.58 -22.06
N GLU A 215 -5.69 7.36 -21.11
CA GLU A 215 -4.38 8.01 -21.26
C GLU A 215 -3.24 6.98 -21.33
N LYS A 216 -3.36 5.83 -20.64
CA LYS A 216 -2.39 4.73 -20.74
C LYS A 216 -2.35 4.08 -22.12
N LYS A 217 -3.43 4.11 -22.92
CA LYS A 217 -3.45 3.55 -24.28
C LYS A 217 -2.65 4.39 -25.28
N ASN A 218 -2.36 5.65 -24.94
CA ASN A 218 -1.65 6.60 -25.80
C ASN A 218 -0.15 6.74 -25.46
N GLN A 219 0.41 5.86 -24.60
CA GLN A 219 1.84 5.78 -24.26
C GLN A 219 2.44 4.43 -24.65
#